data_AF-A0A973IF37-F1
#
_entry.id   AF-A0A973IF37-F1
#
_cell.length_a   1.000
_cell.length_b   1.000
_cell.length_c   1.000
_cell.angle_alpha   90.00
_cell.angle_beta   90.00
_cell.angle_gamma   90.00
#
_symmetry.space_group_name_H-M   'P 1'
#
loop_
_entity.id
_entity.type
_entity.pdbx_description
1 polymer ?
#
loop_
_entity_poly.entity_id
_entity_poly.type
_entity_poly.pdbx_seq_one_letter_code
_entity_poly.pdbx_strand_id
1 'polypeptide(L)'
;MARASARLEEVYGPRRDEIMRRLMTLLMHQRSALDTSPRPTWSERDQILITYGDTIVDGERPPLEVLDDFLTTRLNGTFSGLHILPFFPWSSDDGFSVIHYREVNPKLGDWQDIRRLASRVDLMVDLVINHVSRDSLWFIDYLSGTQPGRDYFIEMDPETDLSMVTRPRNSPLLVPVSTRRGTRHLWATFSEDQIDLNFANPDVLLEFIGILLFYVQQGARIIRLDAITYLWKEVGTTCVHLPQTHAIVRLLRAVLDFMAPGTLLITETNVPHHENMSYFGLERQGLERQGRSDGEASQSMPDEAHMIYQFTLPPLLVHTLTSGDATTLADWARSLPALPPGCTYFNFTASHDGIGVRALEGLLPAHELEILLELMHRFG
;
A
#
# COMPACT_ATOMS: atom_id res chain seq x y z
N MET A 1 -7.15 -1.39 -21.08
CA MET A 1 -6.26 -0.30 -21.53
C MET A 1 -6.94 1.06 -21.71
N ALA A 2 -8.20 1.15 -22.18
CA ALA A 2 -8.93 2.43 -22.16
C ALA A 2 -9.02 3.05 -20.75
N ARG A 3 -9.31 2.23 -19.71
CA ARG A 3 -9.26 2.64 -18.29
C ARG A 3 -7.92 3.27 -17.92
N ALA A 4 -6.82 2.59 -18.20
CA ALA A 4 -5.46 3.09 -17.94
C ALA A 4 -5.18 4.43 -18.63
N SER A 5 -5.55 4.57 -19.91
CA SER A 5 -5.40 5.82 -20.66
C SER A 5 -6.16 6.98 -20.00
N ALA A 6 -7.40 6.75 -19.55
CA ALA A 6 -8.18 7.77 -18.87
C ALA A 6 -7.55 8.20 -17.53
N ARG A 7 -6.97 7.25 -16.77
CA ARG A 7 -6.28 7.58 -15.51
C ARG A 7 -5.01 8.39 -15.76
N LEU A 8 -4.26 8.07 -16.81
CA LEU A 8 -3.08 8.86 -17.19
C LEU A 8 -3.44 10.29 -17.60
N GLU A 9 -4.61 10.50 -18.22
CA GLU A 9 -5.11 11.84 -18.52
C GLU A 9 -5.50 12.61 -17.26
N GLU A 10 -6.16 11.96 -16.29
CA GLU A 10 -6.49 12.56 -14.99
C GLU A 10 -5.24 13.05 -14.24
N VAL A 11 -4.13 12.31 -14.32
CA VAL A 11 -2.91 12.60 -13.53
C VAL A 11 -1.92 13.50 -14.29
N TYR A 12 -1.68 13.24 -15.57
CA TYR A 12 -0.59 13.86 -16.35
C TYR A 12 -1.07 14.70 -17.54
N GLY A 13 -2.40 14.80 -17.75
CA GLY A 13 -3.03 15.65 -18.75
C GLY A 13 -2.41 15.51 -20.14
N PRO A 14 -1.81 16.57 -20.72
CA PRO A 14 -1.27 16.54 -22.08
C PRO A 14 -0.19 15.48 -22.34
N ARG A 15 0.50 14.99 -21.29
CA ARG A 15 1.54 13.96 -21.41
C ARG A 15 0.96 12.54 -21.54
N ARG A 16 -0.36 12.37 -21.46
CA ARG A 16 -1.04 11.06 -21.51
C ARG A 16 -0.56 10.18 -22.65
N ASP A 17 -0.50 10.68 -23.87
CA ASP A 17 -0.16 9.85 -25.04
C ASP A 17 1.31 9.40 -25.04
N GLU A 18 2.21 10.26 -24.57
CA GLU A 18 3.62 9.94 -24.39
C GLU A 18 3.78 8.80 -23.38
N ILE A 19 3.16 8.96 -22.21
CA ILE A 19 3.25 8.00 -21.10
C ILE A 19 2.58 6.69 -21.48
N MET A 20 1.43 6.73 -22.16
CA MET A 20 0.71 5.54 -22.59
C MET A 20 1.54 4.69 -23.57
N ARG A 21 2.28 5.31 -24.51
CA ARG A 21 3.20 4.58 -25.39
C ARG A 21 4.32 3.88 -24.61
N ARG A 22 4.91 4.58 -23.63
CA ARG A 22 5.98 4.02 -22.77
C ARG A 22 5.44 2.89 -21.89
N LEU A 23 4.25 3.06 -21.31
CA LEU A 23 3.55 2.03 -20.57
C LEU A 23 3.30 0.80 -21.45
N MET A 24 2.69 0.96 -22.62
CA MET A 24 2.45 -0.18 -23.52
C MET A 24 3.73 -0.90 -23.90
N THR A 25 4.82 -0.17 -24.12
CA THR A 25 6.14 -0.77 -24.36
C THR A 25 6.57 -1.62 -23.16
N LEU A 26 6.53 -1.08 -21.94
CA LEU A 26 6.85 -1.81 -20.71
C LEU A 26 6.01 -3.08 -20.56
N LEU A 27 4.69 -2.96 -20.76
CA LEU A 27 3.75 -4.08 -20.65
C LEU A 27 4.06 -5.18 -21.69
N MET A 28 4.33 -4.80 -22.95
CA MET A 28 4.64 -5.77 -24.01
C MET A 28 5.91 -6.58 -23.71
N HIS A 29 6.93 -5.96 -23.11
CA HIS A 29 8.17 -6.66 -22.76
C HIS A 29 7.98 -7.69 -21.65
N GLN A 30 7.03 -7.46 -20.73
CA GLN A 30 6.82 -8.32 -19.57
C GLN A 30 5.70 -9.35 -19.75
N ARG A 31 4.87 -9.21 -20.79
CA ARG A 31 3.66 -10.03 -20.97
C ARG A 31 3.91 -11.53 -21.02
N SER A 32 4.98 -11.97 -21.67
CA SER A 32 5.29 -13.41 -21.79
C SER A 32 5.72 -14.06 -20.48
N ALA A 33 6.07 -13.27 -19.46
CA ALA A 33 6.57 -13.75 -18.19
C ALA A 33 5.47 -13.91 -17.12
N LEU A 34 4.23 -13.51 -17.41
CA LEU A 34 3.14 -13.48 -16.42
C LEU A 34 2.11 -14.59 -16.67
N ASP A 35 1.61 -15.16 -15.58
CA ASP A 35 0.46 -16.07 -15.61
C ASP A 35 -0.82 -15.27 -15.84
N THR A 36 -1.50 -15.56 -16.94
CA THR A 36 -2.77 -14.91 -17.31
C THR A 36 -3.99 -15.77 -16.98
N SER A 37 -3.80 -16.91 -16.32
CA SER A 37 -4.87 -17.82 -15.93
C SER A 37 -5.80 -17.13 -14.94
N PRO A 38 -7.13 -17.10 -15.18
CA PRO A 38 -8.06 -16.52 -14.23
C PRO A 38 -8.01 -17.32 -12.92
N ARG A 39 -7.92 -16.60 -11.79
CA ARG A 39 -8.01 -17.16 -10.44
C ARG A 39 -9.28 -16.68 -9.75
N PRO A 40 -9.89 -17.49 -8.86
CA PRO A 40 -10.97 -17.01 -8.00
C PRO A 40 -10.48 -15.84 -7.15
N THR A 41 -11.39 -14.98 -6.66
CA THR A 41 -11.00 -13.83 -5.86
C THR A 41 -10.70 -14.23 -4.41
N TRP A 42 -11.74 -14.42 -3.61
CA TRP A 42 -11.69 -14.83 -2.20
C TRP A 42 -13.03 -15.48 -1.81
N SER A 43 -13.08 -16.02 -0.61
CA SER A 43 -14.22 -16.64 0.07
C SER A 43 -14.16 -16.35 1.57
N GLU A 44 -15.23 -16.68 2.28
CA GLU A 44 -15.28 -16.61 3.75
C GLU A 44 -14.32 -17.57 4.46
N ARG A 45 -13.68 -18.48 3.71
CA ARG A 45 -12.72 -19.46 4.24
C ARG A 45 -11.28 -18.98 4.18
N ASP A 46 -11.02 -17.88 3.49
CA ASP A 46 -9.66 -17.40 3.28
C ASP A 46 -9.06 -16.83 4.56
N GLN A 47 -7.84 -17.27 4.86
CA GLN A 47 -7.09 -16.89 6.05
C GLN A 47 -5.66 -16.56 5.63
N ILE A 48 -5.21 -15.36 5.97
CA ILE A 48 -3.89 -14.85 5.57
C ILE A 48 -3.04 -14.70 6.82
N LEU A 49 -1.93 -15.44 6.87
CA LEU A 49 -0.92 -15.28 7.91
C LEU A 49 -0.02 -14.10 7.57
N ILE A 50 0.13 -13.14 8.48
CA ILE A 50 1.08 -12.03 8.35
C ILE A 50 2.28 -12.30 9.25
N THR A 51 3.50 -12.24 8.69
CA THR A 51 4.72 -12.56 9.44
C THR A 51 5.95 -11.88 8.83
N TYR A 52 6.96 -11.58 9.65
CA TYR A 52 8.30 -11.27 9.15
C TYR A 52 8.98 -12.56 8.69
N GLY A 53 9.82 -12.47 7.66
CA GLY A 53 10.55 -13.62 7.11
C GLY A 53 11.48 -14.31 8.10
N ASP A 54 11.83 -13.64 9.19
CA ASP A 54 12.69 -14.10 10.29
C ASP A 54 11.98 -14.22 11.64
N THR A 55 10.64 -14.27 11.65
CA THR A 55 9.87 -14.55 12.88
C THR A 55 10.27 -15.90 13.50
N ILE A 56 10.65 -16.87 12.67
CA ILE A 56 11.10 -18.20 13.09
C ILE A 56 12.48 -18.43 12.49
N VAL A 57 13.46 -18.71 13.36
CA VAL A 57 14.86 -18.95 12.99
C VAL A 57 15.40 -20.15 13.76
N ASP A 58 16.35 -20.86 13.15
CA ASP A 58 17.13 -21.92 13.80
C ASP A 58 18.63 -21.60 13.91
N GLY A 59 19.08 -20.51 13.28
CA GLY A 59 20.46 -20.05 13.29
C GLY A 59 21.39 -20.76 12.29
N GLU A 60 20.89 -21.73 11.52
CA GLU A 60 21.69 -22.51 10.57
C GLU A 60 21.26 -22.28 9.12
N ARG A 61 19.95 -22.24 8.86
CA ARG A 61 19.37 -22.08 7.52
C ARG A 61 18.90 -20.65 7.27
N PRO A 62 18.74 -20.23 6.00
CA PRO A 62 18.07 -18.98 5.66
C PRO A 62 16.68 -18.91 6.32
N PRO A 63 16.31 -17.80 6.97
CA PRO A 63 15.03 -17.67 7.66
C PRO A 63 13.79 -18.03 6.83
N LEU A 64 13.77 -17.68 5.53
CA LEU A 64 12.65 -18.03 4.66
C LEU A 64 12.52 -19.54 4.42
N GLU A 65 13.63 -20.29 4.44
CA GLU A 65 13.61 -21.75 4.37
C GLU A 65 13.02 -22.35 5.66
N VAL A 66 13.42 -21.81 6.81
CA VAL A 66 12.90 -22.22 8.13
C VAL A 66 11.40 -21.93 8.22
N LEU A 67 10.95 -20.79 7.69
CA LEU A 67 9.54 -20.43 7.63
C LEU A 67 8.75 -21.42 6.74
N ASP A 68 9.24 -21.76 5.54
CA ASP A 68 8.57 -22.76 4.67
C ASP A 68 8.47 -24.13 5.37
N ASP A 69 9.55 -24.58 6.01
CA ASP A 69 9.59 -25.82 6.78
C ASP A 69 8.57 -25.80 7.94
N PHE A 70 8.50 -24.70 8.70
CA PHE A 70 7.52 -24.57 9.77
C PHE A 70 6.08 -24.57 9.26
N LEU A 71 5.79 -23.79 8.21
CA LEU A 71 4.45 -23.72 7.63
C LEU A 71 4.00 -25.07 7.09
N THR A 72 4.90 -25.80 6.41
CA THR A 72 4.60 -27.10 5.83
C THR A 72 4.51 -28.23 6.86
N THR A 73 5.27 -28.17 7.95
CA THR A 73 5.27 -29.23 8.96
C THR A 73 4.23 -29.02 10.06
N ARG A 74 3.91 -27.76 10.41
CA ARG A 74 3.06 -27.42 11.56
C ARG A 74 1.71 -26.81 11.18
N LEU A 75 1.63 -26.11 10.05
CA LEU A 75 0.47 -25.28 9.69
C LEU A 75 -0.08 -25.59 8.29
N ASN A 76 0.27 -26.75 7.74
CA ASN A 76 -0.09 -27.12 6.37
C ASN A 76 -1.59 -27.07 6.14
N GLY A 77 -2.01 -26.34 5.10
CA GLY A 77 -3.43 -26.17 4.76
C GLY A 77 -4.24 -25.35 5.76
N THR A 78 -3.61 -24.70 6.74
CA THR A 78 -4.30 -23.84 7.72
C THR A 78 -4.59 -22.46 7.13
N PHE A 79 -3.61 -21.88 6.43
CA PHE A 79 -3.72 -20.56 5.80
C PHE A 79 -3.79 -20.72 4.28
N SER A 80 -4.68 -19.96 3.64
CA SER A 80 -4.79 -19.91 2.19
C SER A 80 -3.83 -18.86 1.58
N GLY A 81 -3.41 -17.88 2.37
CA GLY A 81 -2.42 -16.89 1.98
C GLY A 81 -1.36 -16.61 3.04
N LEU A 82 -0.25 -16.03 2.58
CA LEU A 82 0.88 -15.63 3.40
C LEU A 82 1.30 -14.23 2.99
N HIS A 83 1.27 -13.30 3.93
CA HIS A 83 1.87 -11.98 3.82
C HIS A 83 3.22 -11.99 4.52
N ILE A 84 4.28 -11.98 3.73
CA ILE A 84 5.62 -11.77 4.24
C ILE A 84 5.84 -10.26 4.25
N LEU A 85 5.95 -9.67 5.45
CA LEU A 85 6.28 -8.26 5.63
C LEU A 85 7.61 -7.92 4.93
N PRO A 86 7.90 -6.64 4.62
CA PRO A 86 8.87 -6.29 3.60
C PRO A 86 10.20 -7.02 3.75
N PHE A 87 10.48 -7.90 2.79
CA PHE A 87 11.65 -8.78 2.80
C PHE A 87 12.78 -8.27 1.88
N PHE A 88 12.69 -7.04 1.40
CA PHE A 88 13.71 -6.37 0.60
C PHE A 88 14.89 -5.91 1.47
N PRO A 89 16.09 -5.64 0.93
CA PRO A 89 17.09 -4.87 1.65
C PRO A 89 16.51 -3.54 2.15
N TRP A 90 16.73 -3.23 3.42
CA TRP A 90 16.17 -2.04 4.10
C TRP A 90 17.17 -1.51 5.14
N SER A 91 17.00 -0.26 5.57
CA SER A 91 17.89 0.46 6.50
C SER A 91 17.22 0.87 7.82
N SER A 92 15.93 1.18 7.81
CA SER A 92 15.11 1.45 9.01
C SER A 92 13.64 1.00 8.85
N ASP A 93 12.84 1.24 9.90
CA ASP A 93 11.39 1.00 9.94
C ASP A 93 10.99 -0.45 9.63
N ASP A 94 11.73 -1.42 10.19
CA ASP A 94 11.47 -2.86 10.12
C ASP A 94 11.12 -3.39 8.72
N GLY A 95 11.74 -2.84 7.67
CA GLY A 95 11.50 -3.25 6.29
C GLY A 95 10.88 -2.18 5.39
N PHE A 96 10.26 -1.15 5.97
CA PHE A 96 9.53 -0.13 5.22
C PHE A 96 10.43 0.99 4.68
N SER A 97 11.69 1.12 5.13
CA SER A 97 12.68 1.95 4.44
C SER A 97 13.47 1.14 3.40
N VAL A 98 12.87 0.92 2.23
CA VAL A 98 13.41 0.01 1.20
C VAL A 98 14.62 0.61 0.49
N ILE A 99 15.71 -0.17 0.43
CA ILE A 99 16.94 0.13 -0.32
C ILE A 99 16.86 -0.37 -1.75
N HIS A 100 16.37 -1.61 -1.95
CA HIS A 100 16.35 -2.26 -3.26
C HIS A 100 15.12 -3.14 -3.50
N TYR A 101 14.22 -2.69 -4.38
CA TYR A 101 12.94 -3.34 -4.65
C TYR A 101 13.03 -4.69 -5.36
N ARG A 102 14.12 -4.99 -6.09
CA ARG A 102 14.21 -6.20 -6.94
C ARG A 102 15.05 -7.33 -6.34
N GLU A 103 15.47 -7.18 -5.09
CA GLU A 103 16.30 -8.16 -4.38
C GLU A 103 15.61 -8.60 -3.09
N VAL A 104 15.76 -9.87 -2.72
CA VAL A 104 15.41 -10.33 -1.37
C VAL A 104 16.59 -9.99 -0.46
N ASN A 105 16.31 -9.55 0.77
CA ASN A 105 17.34 -9.29 1.76
C ASN A 105 18.17 -10.56 1.96
N PRO A 106 19.50 -10.54 1.69
CA PRO A 106 20.32 -11.74 1.76
C PRO A 106 20.41 -12.34 3.17
N LYS A 107 20.01 -11.60 4.21
CA LYS A 107 19.86 -12.14 5.57
C LYS A 107 18.65 -13.07 5.72
N LEU A 108 17.66 -12.97 4.84
CA LEU A 108 16.43 -13.75 4.87
C LEU A 108 16.47 -14.95 3.91
N GLY A 109 17.06 -14.76 2.73
CA GLY A 109 17.13 -15.77 1.67
C GLY A 109 17.21 -15.15 0.28
N ASP A 110 16.62 -15.80 -0.72
CA ASP A 110 16.58 -15.33 -2.10
C ASP A 110 15.19 -15.47 -2.77
N TRP A 111 15.08 -15.09 -4.05
CA TRP A 111 13.82 -15.23 -4.79
C TRP A 111 13.37 -16.68 -5.01
N GLN A 112 14.28 -17.67 -4.89
CA GLN A 112 13.89 -19.08 -4.94
C GLN A 112 13.11 -19.46 -3.69
N ASP A 113 13.49 -18.96 -2.51
CA ASP A 113 12.72 -19.12 -1.27
C ASP A 113 11.31 -18.54 -1.41
N ILE A 114 11.21 -17.30 -1.88
CA ILE A 114 9.92 -16.61 -2.07
C ILE A 114 9.03 -17.38 -3.06
N ARG A 115 9.59 -17.83 -4.20
CA ARG A 115 8.84 -18.63 -5.18
C ARG A 115 8.40 -19.99 -4.64
N ARG A 116 9.19 -20.62 -3.76
CA ARG A 116 8.77 -21.86 -3.08
C ARG A 116 7.53 -21.61 -2.23
N LEU A 117 7.53 -20.57 -1.41
CA LEU A 117 6.37 -20.18 -0.59
C LEU A 117 5.15 -19.84 -1.46
N ALA A 118 5.34 -19.02 -2.50
CA ALA A 118 4.28 -18.62 -3.43
C ALA A 118 3.67 -19.78 -4.24
N SER A 119 4.37 -20.90 -4.38
CA SER A 119 3.84 -22.08 -5.08
C SER A 119 2.78 -22.85 -4.28
N ARG A 120 2.68 -22.58 -2.97
CA ARG A 120 1.81 -23.32 -2.04
C ARG A 120 0.60 -22.53 -1.58
N VAL A 121 0.76 -21.22 -1.40
CA VAL A 121 -0.24 -20.31 -0.85
C VAL A 121 -0.27 -19.01 -1.64
N ASP A 122 -1.34 -18.24 -1.46
CA ASP A 122 -1.45 -16.92 -2.06
C ASP A 122 -0.50 -15.94 -1.36
N LEU A 123 0.63 -15.66 -2.02
CA LEU A 123 1.63 -14.73 -1.49
C LEU A 123 1.14 -13.28 -1.60
N MET A 124 1.12 -12.59 -0.46
CA MET A 124 0.97 -11.15 -0.37
C MET A 124 2.34 -10.48 -0.17
N VAL A 125 2.61 -9.44 -0.95
CA VAL A 125 3.86 -8.68 -0.93
C VAL A 125 3.57 -7.18 -0.79
N ASP A 126 4.35 -6.50 0.04
CA ASP A 126 4.34 -5.04 0.14
C ASP A 126 4.95 -4.38 -1.10
N LEU A 127 4.21 -3.46 -1.70
CA LEU A 127 4.74 -2.45 -2.60
C LEU A 127 4.84 -1.13 -1.81
N VAL A 128 6.00 -0.92 -1.20
CA VAL A 128 6.37 0.33 -0.51
C VAL A 128 6.55 1.43 -1.54
N ILE A 129 5.45 2.07 -1.93
CA ILE A 129 5.38 2.88 -3.14
C ILE A 129 5.64 4.37 -2.89
N ASN A 130 5.37 4.87 -1.69
CA ASN A 130 5.42 6.30 -1.43
C ASN A 130 6.85 6.86 -1.30
N HIS A 131 7.76 6.07 -0.73
CA HIS A 131 9.08 6.54 -0.29
C HIS A 131 10.14 5.44 -0.42
N VAL A 132 11.41 5.83 -0.36
CA VAL A 132 12.58 4.94 -0.36
C VAL A 132 13.57 5.31 0.74
N SER A 133 14.48 4.40 1.07
CA SER A 133 15.61 4.74 1.93
C SER A 133 16.56 5.73 1.26
N ARG A 134 17.22 6.55 2.08
CA ARG A 134 18.44 7.29 1.71
C ARG A 134 19.60 6.41 1.24
N ASP A 135 19.62 5.13 1.60
CA ASP A 135 20.66 4.20 1.12
C ASP A 135 20.34 3.62 -0.27
N SER A 136 19.18 3.96 -0.86
CA SER A 136 18.78 3.50 -2.19
C SER A 136 19.67 4.07 -3.31
N LEU A 137 19.80 3.31 -4.40
CA LEU A 137 20.51 3.76 -5.60
C LEU A 137 19.90 5.04 -6.19
N TRP A 138 18.57 5.21 -6.10
CA TRP A 138 17.92 6.43 -6.57
C TRP A 138 18.33 7.65 -5.73
N PHE A 139 18.48 7.50 -4.41
CA PHE A 139 18.96 8.59 -3.58
C PHE A 139 20.44 8.92 -3.86
N ILE A 140 21.27 7.90 -4.06
CA ILE A 140 22.67 8.09 -4.49
C ILE A 140 22.72 8.87 -5.82
N ASP A 141 21.89 8.50 -6.79
CA ASP A 141 21.74 9.19 -8.06
C ASP A 141 21.35 10.66 -7.90
N TYR A 142 20.42 10.95 -6.97
CA TYR A 142 20.05 12.31 -6.64
C TYR A 142 21.22 13.13 -6.08
N LEU A 143 22.01 12.55 -5.17
CA LEU A 143 23.20 13.21 -4.61
C LEU A 143 24.26 13.50 -5.68
N SER A 144 24.47 12.58 -6.63
CA SER A 144 25.41 12.76 -7.74
C SER A 144 24.88 13.61 -8.88
N GLY A 145 23.56 13.81 -8.98
CA GLY A 145 22.89 14.48 -10.07
C GLY A 145 22.76 13.63 -11.34
N THR A 146 22.68 12.30 -11.19
CA THR A 146 22.62 11.30 -12.27
C THR A 146 21.22 10.72 -12.43
N GLN A 147 20.87 10.36 -13.66
CA GLN A 147 19.60 9.68 -13.94
C GLN A 147 19.69 8.19 -13.56
N PRO A 148 18.56 7.55 -13.19
CA PRO A 148 17.21 8.13 -13.12
C PRO A 148 16.91 8.92 -11.82
N GLY A 149 17.63 8.67 -10.73
CA GLY A 149 17.24 9.18 -9.41
C GLY A 149 17.27 10.70 -9.22
N ARG A 150 17.99 11.45 -10.09
CA ARG A 150 18.07 12.92 -10.05
C ARG A 150 16.71 13.60 -9.94
N ASP A 151 15.71 13.10 -10.67
CA ASP A 151 14.41 13.77 -10.82
C ASP A 151 13.29 13.00 -10.06
N TYR A 152 13.64 12.09 -9.14
CA TYR A 152 12.69 11.21 -8.45
C TYR A 152 12.16 11.77 -7.13
N PHE A 153 12.76 12.82 -6.58
CA PHE A 153 12.43 13.35 -5.26
C PHE A 153 11.78 14.72 -5.32
N ILE A 154 11.23 15.15 -4.18
CA ILE A 154 10.52 16.42 -4.03
C ILE A 154 11.42 17.37 -3.24
N GLU A 155 12.06 18.30 -3.94
CA GLU A 155 12.72 19.45 -3.32
C GLU A 155 11.67 20.52 -2.97
N MET A 156 11.77 21.11 -1.78
CA MET A 156 10.88 22.18 -1.33
C MET A 156 11.67 23.30 -0.65
N ASP A 157 11.22 24.54 -0.80
CA ASP A 157 11.76 25.66 -0.03
C ASP A 157 11.30 25.53 1.44
N PRO A 158 12.20 25.53 2.44
CA PRO A 158 11.84 25.46 3.85
C PRO A 158 10.90 26.57 4.33
N GLU A 159 10.84 27.70 3.60
CA GLU A 159 9.92 28.81 3.89
C GLU A 159 8.52 28.62 3.28
N THR A 160 8.29 27.53 2.54
CA THR A 160 6.96 27.22 1.98
C THR A 160 5.98 26.90 3.10
N ASP A 161 4.78 27.51 3.05
CA ASP A 161 3.72 27.16 3.98
C ASP A 161 3.16 25.75 3.70
N LEU A 162 3.52 24.82 4.58
CA LEU A 162 3.07 23.42 4.56
C LEU A 162 2.15 23.09 5.75
N SER A 163 1.58 24.11 6.41
CA SER A 163 0.75 23.94 7.61
C SER A 163 -0.51 23.07 7.41
N MET A 164 -1.01 23.01 6.17
CA MET A 164 -2.16 22.17 5.79
C MET A 164 -1.82 20.68 5.68
N VAL A 165 -0.54 20.31 5.51
CA VAL A 165 -0.13 18.93 5.25
C VAL A 165 -0.44 18.05 6.46
N THR A 166 -1.14 16.94 6.21
CA THR A 166 -1.41 15.95 7.25
C THR A 166 -0.14 15.15 7.54
N ARG A 167 0.28 15.11 8.81
CA ARG A 167 1.52 14.46 9.24
C ARG A 167 1.24 13.23 10.08
N PRO A 168 1.72 12.03 9.66
CA PRO A 168 1.59 10.82 10.48
C PRO A 168 2.56 10.79 11.65
N ARG A 169 3.64 11.57 11.59
CA ARG A 169 4.73 11.60 12.58
C ARG A 169 5.07 13.04 12.96
N ASN A 170 5.64 13.20 14.16
CA ASN A 170 6.08 14.50 14.68
C ASN A 170 7.47 14.93 14.16
N SER A 171 8.17 14.07 13.40
CA SER A 171 9.45 14.33 12.71
C SER A 171 9.32 15.41 11.62
N PRO A 172 10.28 16.34 11.48
CA PRO A 172 10.21 17.40 10.46
C PRO A 172 9.90 16.86 9.06
N LEU A 173 8.94 17.51 8.37
CA LEU A 173 8.50 17.10 7.03
C LEU A 173 9.57 17.33 5.95
N LEU A 174 10.40 18.34 6.14
CA LEU A 174 11.45 18.72 5.20
C LEU A 174 12.82 18.43 5.82
N VAL A 175 13.61 17.63 5.12
CA VAL A 175 14.90 17.16 5.63
C VAL A 175 16.06 17.75 4.83
N PRO A 176 17.05 18.39 5.49
CA PRO A 176 18.18 18.98 4.80
C PRO A 176 19.13 17.90 4.28
N VAL A 177 19.47 17.97 3.00
CA VAL A 177 20.36 17.06 2.29
C VAL A 177 21.45 17.86 1.61
N SER A 178 22.71 17.50 1.89
CA SER A 178 23.87 18.12 1.25
C SER A 178 24.06 17.56 -0.15
N THR A 179 23.89 18.40 -1.18
CA THR A 179 24.08 18.01 -2.58
C THR A 179 25.20 18.81 -3.24
N ARG A 180 25.62 18.42 -4.45
CA ARG A 180 26.56 19.22 -5.27
C ARG A 180 26.03 20.62 -5.62
N ARG A 181 24.72 20.85 -5.51
CA ARG A 181 24.05 22.13 -5.77
C ARG A 181 23.82 22.96 -4.51
N GLY A 182 24.44 22.56 -3.39
CA GLY A 182 24.21 23.10 -2.05
C GLY A 182 23.18 22.28 -1.26
N THR A 183 22.84 22.77 -0.07
CA THR A 183 21.78 22.16 0.74
C THR A 183 20.44 22.25 0.02
N ARG A 184 19.72 21.13 -0.01
CA ARG A 184 18.34 21.02 -0.49
C ARG A 184 17.48 20.44 0.61
N HIS A 185 16.21 20.79 0.66
CA HIS A 185 15.28 20.23 1.61
C HIS A 185 14.33 19.28 0.87
N LEU A 186 14.34 18.02 1.26
CA LEU A 186 13.53 16.98 0.63
C LEU A 186 12.31 16.66 1.47
N TRP A 187 11.22 16.29 0.81
CA TRP A 187 10.01 15.81 1.47
C TRP A 187 10.23 14.43 2.08
N ALA A 188 9.93 14.30 3.37
CA ALA A 188 10.06 13.07 4.15
C ALA A 188 8.87 12.98 5.13
N THR A 189 7.83 12.26 4.74
CA THR A 189 6.56 12.17 5.46
C THR A 189 6.69 11.41 6.78
N PHE A 190 7.57 10.40 6.83
CA PHE A 190 7.64 9.45 7.93
C PHE A 190 8.88 9.66 8.81
N SER A 191 10.07 9.59 8.22
CA SER A 191 11.33 9.73 8.94
C SER A 191 12.39 10.35 8.06
N GLU A 192 13.51 10.76 8.66
CA GLU A 192 14.61 11.30 7.87
C GLU A 192 15.14 10.31 6.85
N ASP A 193 15.16 9.01 7.14
CA ASP A 193 15.66 7.98 6.23
C ASP A 193 14.67 7.65 5.10
N GLN A 194 13.38 7.92 5.28
CA GLN A 194 12.32 7.64 4.30
C GLN A 194 12.02 8.89 3.47
N ILE A 195 12.61 8.96 2.27
CA ILE A 195 12.44 10.11 1.36
C ILE A 195 11.32 9.82 0.36
N ASP A 196 10.33 10.72 0.32
CA ASP A 196 9.16 10.59 -0.54
C ASP A 196 9.51 10.74 -2.02
N LEU A 197 8.91 9.88 -2.83
CA LEU A 197 9.02 9.89 -4.28
C LEU A 197 8.03 10.85 -4.92
N ASN A 198 8.46 11.45 -6.04
CA ASN A 198 7.70 12.42 -6.80
C ASN A 198 6.89 11.75 -7.92
N PHE A 199 5.65 11.33 -7.61
CA PHE A 199 4.76 10.72 -8.61
C PHE A 199 4.25 11.69 -9.68
N ALA A 200 4.46 13.01 -9.53
CA ALA A 200 4.23 13.95 -10.63
C ALA A 200 5.25 13.76 -11.76
N ASN A 201 6.39 13.12 -11.48
CA ASN A 201 7.27 12.58 -12.50
C ASN A 201 6.73 11.20 -12.99
N PRO A 202 6.29 11.06 -14.25
CA PRO A 202 5.78 9.80 -14.77
C PRO A 202 6.83 8.70 -14.86
N ASP A 203 8.12 9.02 -14.80
CA ASP A 203 9.19 8.01 -14.79
C ASP A 203 9.14 7.17 -13.51
N VAL A 204 8.81 7.80 -12.37
CA VAL A 204 8.59 7.12 -11.10
C VAL A 204 7.42 6.15 -11.20
N LEU A 205 6.29 6.59 -11.77
CA LEU A 205 5.13 5.72 -11.98
C LEU A 205 5.48 4.50 -12.84
N LEU A 206 6.18 4.71 -13.96
CA LEU A 206 6.55 3.61 -14.86
C LEU A 206 7.53 2.63 -14.21
N GLU A 207 8.47 3.12 -13.40
CA GLU A 207 9.38 2.26 -12.63
C GLU A 207 8.60 1.39 -11.64
N PHE A 208 7.65 1.97 -10.89
CA PHE A 208 6.83 1.22 -9.94
C PHE A 208 5.87 0.24 -10.61
N ILE A 209 5.34 0.55 -11.80
CA ILE A 209 4.61 -0.46 -12.60
C ILE A 209 5.54 -1.61 -12.97
N GLY A 210 6.80 -1.33 -13.33
CA GLY A 210 7.80 -2.36 -13.61
C GLY A 210 8.19 -3.19 -12.38
N ILE A 211 8.19 -2.61 -11.18
CA ILE A 211 8.41 -3.31 -9.91
C ILE A 211 7.20 -4.18 -9.56
N LEU A 212 5.99 -3.62 -9.66
CA LEU A 212 4.73 -4.32 -9.45
C LEU A 212 4.64 -5.60 -10.29
N LEU A 213 4.87 -5.48 -11.61
CA LEU A 213 4.80 -6.63 -12.52
C LEU A 213 5.92 -7.63 -12.25
N PHE A 214 7.09 -7.17 -11.79
CA PHE A 214 8.15 -8.07 -11.34
C PHE A 214 7.72 -8.88 -10.11
N TYR A 215 7.04 -8.29 -9.12
CA TYR A 215 6.53 -9.05 -7.97
C TYR A 215 5.52 -10.12 -8.38
N VAL A 216 4.62 -9.77 -9.29
CA VAL A 216 3.65 -10.74 -9.84
C VAL A 216 4.37 -11.85 -10.60
N GLN A 217 5.42 -11.53 -11.37
CA GLN A 217 6.27 -12.53 -12.03
C GLN A 217 6.96 -13.47 -11.03
N GLN A 218 7.30 -12.99 -9.83
CA GLN A 218 7.87 -13.81 -8.76
C GLN A 218 6.82 -14.61 -7.97
N GLY A 219 5.53 -14.53 -8.34
CA GLY A 219 4.45 -15.32 -7.74
C GLY A 219 3.59 -14.57 -6.72
N ALA A 220 3.77 -13.26 -6.54
CA ALA A 220 2.86 -12.47 -5.72
C ALA A 220 1.45 -12.49 -6.34
N ARG A 221 0.45 -12.90 -5.54
CA ARG A 221 -0.96 -12.83 -5.92
C ARG A 221 -1.65 -11.61 -5.34
N ILE A 222 -1.23 -11.16 -4.17
CA ILE A 222 -1.83 -10.01 -3.50
C ILE A 222 -0.76 -8.93 -3.32
N ILE A 223 -1.07 -7.70 -3.70
CA ILE A 223 -0.15 -6.58 -3.57
C ILE A 223 -0.71 -5.60 -2.56
N ARG A 224 0.02 -5.39 -1.46
CA ARG A 224 -0.30 -4.37 -0.46
C ARG A 224 0.36 -3.06 -0.84
N LEU A 225 -0.45 -2.03 -1.07
CA LEU A 225 0.01 -0.67 -1.33
C LEU A 225 0.24 0.04 0.00
N ASP A 226 1.49 0.08 0.41
CA ASP A 226 1.92 0.71 1.65
C ASP A 226 1.99 2.24 1.52
N ALA A 227 1.57 2.95 2.56
CA ALA A 227 1.58 4.41 2.64
C ALA A 227 0.91 5.11 1.44
N ILE A 228 -0.02 4.42 0.76
CA ILE A 228 -0.59 4.87 -0.51
C ILE A 228 -1.31 6.22 -0.39
N THR A 229 -1.87 6.51 0.79
CA THR A 229 -2.55 7.77 1.09
C THR A 229 -1.71 9.01 0.77
N TYR A 230 -0.39 8.94 0.94
CA TYR A 230 0.54 10.07 0.82
C TYR A 230 1.16 10.23 -0.57
N LEU A 231 0.71 9.45 -1.56
CA LEU A 231 1.39 9.32 -2.85
C LEU A 231 1.50 10.64 -3.64
N TRP A 232 0.52 11.54 -3.55
CA TRP A 232 0.50 12.80 -4.29
C TRP A 232 0.58 14.02 -3.37
N LYS A 233 1.33 15.03 -3.82
CA LYS A 233 1.75 16.17 -3.02
C LYS A 233 1.35 17.46 -3.72
N GLU A 234 0.57 18.30 -3.05
CA GLU A 234 0.09 19.58 -3.58
C GLU A 234 0.06 20.61 -2.45
N VAL A 235 0.90 21.65 -2.56
CA VAL A 235 0.99 22.73 -1.56
C VAL A 235 -0.37 23.41 -1.40
N GLY A 236 -0.77 23.68 -0.16
CA GLY A 236 -2.08 24.23 0.18
C GLY A 236 -3.17 23.18 0.37
N THR A 237 -2.86 21.89 0.22
CA THR A 237 -3.77 20.77 0.50
C THR A 237 -3.26 19.92 1.67
N THR A 238 -4.06 18.94 2.09
CA THR A 238 -3.66 17.97 3.11
C THR A 238 -2.61 16.96 2.64
N CYS A 239 -2.38 16.85 1.32
CA CYS A 239 -1.49 15.85 0.70
C CYS A 239 -1.84 14.39 1.05
N VAL A 240 -3.10 14.14 1.40
CA VAL A 240 -3.64 12.81 1.66
C VAL A 240 -4.92 12.61 0.85
N HIS A 241 -5.15 11.41 0.33
CA HIS A 241 -6.36 11.05 -0.43
C HIS A 241 -6.63 11.90 -1.68
N LEU A 242 -5.59 12.53 -2.24
CA LEU A 242 -5.79 13.41 -3.40
C LEU A 242 -6.31 12.61 -4.61
N PRO A 243 -7.12 13.23 -5.50
CA PRO A 243 -7.69 12.55 -6.67
C PRO A 243 -6.66 11.81 -7.53
N GLN A 244 -5.44 12.34 -7.62
CA GLN A 244 -4.31 11.77 -8.35
C GLN A 244 -3.82 10.46 -7.71
N THR A 245 -3.79 10.38 -6.36
CA THR A 245 -3.48 9.14 -5.63
C THR A 245 -4.46 8.04 -6.04
N HIS A 246 -5.76 8.32 -5.94
CA HIS A 246 -6.79 7.37 -6.34
C HIS A 246 -6.68 6.99 -7.84
N ALA A 247 -6.36 7.96 -8.71
CA ALA A 247 -6.17 7.69 -10.14
C ALA A 247 -4.99 6.75 -10.42
N ILE A 248 -3.92 6.85 -9.63
CA ILE A 248 -2.79 5.93 -9.71
C ILE A 248 -3.21 4.53 -9.22
N VAL A 249 -3.92 4.40 -8.11
CA VAL A 249 -4.40 3.07 -7.64
C VAL A 249 -5.28 2.39 -8.70
N ARG A 250 -6.20 3.13 -9.34
CA ARG A 250 -7.01 2.62 -10.47
C ARG A 250 -6.17 2.26 -11.68
N LEU A 251 -5.12 3.01 -11.96
CA LEU A 251 -4.20 2.68 -13.04
C LEU A 251 -3.47 1.37 -12.75
N LEU A 252 -2.93 1.19 -11.54
CA LEU A 252 -2.30 -0.07 -11.11
C LEU A 252 -3.29 -1.23 -11.23
N ARG A 253 -4.53 -1.05 -10.75
CA ARG A 253 -5.61 -2.02 -10.91
C ARG A 253 -5.87 -2.38 -12.37
N ALA A 254 -6.00 -1.38 -13.25
CA ALA A 254 -6.24 -1.59 -14.67
C ALA A 254 -5.07 -2.28 -15.40
N VAL A 255 -3.84 -2.06 -14.94
CA VAL A 255 -2.65 -2.77 -15.43
C VAL A 255 -2.69 -4.24 -14.99
N LEU A 256 -2.95 -4.51 -13.71
CA LEU A 256 -3.08 -5.88 -13.18
C LEU A 256 -4.21 -6.66 -13.84
N ASP A 257 -5.40 -6.06 -13.97
CA ASP A 257 -6.55 -6.65 -14.67
C ASP A 257 -6.22 -7.09 -16.10
N PHE A 258 -5.28 -6.41 -16.76
CA PHE A 258 -4.87 -6.72 -18.13
C PHE A 258 -3.68 -7.68 -18.21
N MET A 259 -2.70 -7.54 -17.32
CA MET A 259 -1.43 -8.27 -17.38
C MET A 259 -1.46 -9.58 -16.61
N ALA A 260 -2.18 -9.63 -15.48
CA ALA A 260 -2.26 -10.77 -14.59
C ALA A 260 -3.63 -10.84 -13.88
N PRO A 261 -4.70 -11.18 -14.64
CA PRO A 261 -6.05 -11.30 -14.09
C PRO A 261 -6.09 -12.24 -12.88
N GLY A 262 -6.70 -11.80 -11.78
CA GLY A 262 -6.73 -12.55 -10.52
C GLY A 262 -5.67 -12.11 -9.49
N THR A 263 -4.79 -11.17 -9.85
CA THR A 263 -3.96 -10.45 -8.88
C THR A 263 -4.85 -9.48 -8.08
N LEU A 264 -4.77 -9.55 -6.76
CA LEU A 264 -5.53 -8.71 -5.85
C LEU A 264 -4.70 -7.51 -5.40
N LEU A 265 -5.40 -6.40 -5.12
CA LEU A 265 -4.80 -5.14 -4.68
C LEU A 265 -5.45 -4.74 -3.37
N ILE A 266 -4.64 -4.56 -2.34
CA ILE A 266 -5.09 -4.08 -1.03
C ILE A 266 -4.42 -2.75 -0.72
N THR A 267 -5.19 -1.77 -0.26
CA THR A 267 -4.65 -0.48 0.20
C THR A 267 -4.52 -0.48 1.71
N GLU A 268 -3.36 -0.04 2.21
CA GLU A 268 -3.23 0.29 3.63
C GLU A 268 -3.47 1.78 3.85
N THR A 269 -4.55 2.09 4.56
CA THR A 269 -4.90 3.47 4.93
C THR A 269 -5.50 3.50 6.33
N ASN A 270 -4.67 3.79 7.34
CA ASN A 270 -5.09 3.95 8.73
C ASN A 270 -5.78 5.31 8.98
N VAL A 271 -7.00 5.45 8.45
CA VAL A 271 -7.81 6.67 8.46
C VAL A 271 -9.27 6.36 8.85
N PRO A 272 -10.10 7.38 9.15
CA PRO A 272 -11.52 7.17 9.41
C PRO A 272 -12.20 6.33 8.32
N HIS A 273 -13.20 5.52 8.71
CA HIS A 273 -13.78 4.48 7.86
C HIS A 273 -14.25 4.95 6.49
N HIS A 274 -14.87 6.13 6.42
CA HIS A 274 -15.37 6.70 5.16
C HIS A 274 -14.25 7.03 4.16
N GLU A 275 -13.11 7.54 4.62
CA GLU A 275 -11.95 7.82 3.79
C GLU A 275 -11.33 6.53 3.25
N ASN A 276 -11.23 5.50 4.11
CA ASN A 276 -10.73 4.18 3.71
C ASN A 276 -11.61 3.52 2.64
N MET A 277 -12.94 3.64 2.77
CA MET A 277 -13.91 3.13 1.79
C MET A 277 -13.79 3.78 0.40
N SER A 278 -13.28 5.01 0.30
CA SER A 278 -13.11 5.70 -0.98
C SER A 278 -12.17 4.94 -1.93
N TYR A 279 -11.24 4.13 -1.41
CA TYR A 279 -10.31 3.31 -2.19
C TYR A 279 -10.92 2.09 -2.88
N PHE A 280 -12.22 1.82 -2.67
CA PHE A 280 -12.96 0.93 -3.56
C PHE A 280 -13.40 1.63 -4.86
N GLY A 281 -13.43 2.96 -4.90
CA GLY A 281 -13.89 3.75 -6.05
C GLY A 281 -15.42 3.92 -6.15
N LEU A 282 -16.14 3.77 -5.03
CA LEU A 282 -17.62 3.72 -5.01
C LEU A 282 -18.30 5.07 -5.32
N GLU A 283 -17.71 6.20 -4.92
CA GLU A 283 -18.37 7.52 -5.01
C GLU A 283 -18.72 7.94 -6.45
N ARG A 284 -17.94 7.50 -7.44
CA ARG A 284 -18.22 7.77 -8.85
C ARG A 284 -19.38 6.97 -9.42
N GLN A 285 -19.74 5.84 -8.81
CA GLN A 285 -20.99 5.16 -9.14
C GLN A 285 -22.21 6.02 -8.77
N GLY A 286 -22.04 6.98 -7.85
CA GLY A 286 -23.05 7.99 -7.49
C GLY A 286 -23.05 9.19 -8.43
N LEU A 287 -21.88 9.68 -8.86
CA LEU A 287 -21.74 10.83 -9.77
C LEU A 287 -22.17 10.50 -11.21
N GLU A 288 -21.96 9.27 -11.70
CA GLU A 288 -22.53 8.80 -12.97
C GLU A 288 -24.07 8.80 -12.98
N ARG A 289 -24.73 8.87 -11.80
CA ARG A 289 -26.21 8.96 -11.66
C ARG A 289 -26.76 10.36 -11.88
N GLN A 290 -25.98 11.43 -11.63
CA GLN A 290 -26.49 12.81 -11.72
C GLN A 290 -26.49 13.38 -13.15
N GLY A 291 -25.91 12.67 -14.12
CA GLY A 291 -25.83 13.10 -15.53
C GLY A 291 -26.60 12.24 -16.54
N ARG A 292 -27.27 11.17 -16.11
CA ARG A 292 -28.00 10.25 -17.02
C ARG A 292 -29.47 10.16 -16.62
N SER A 293 -30.32 10.89 -17.33
CA SER A 293 -31.72 10.47 -17.48
C SER A 293 -31.73 9.17 -18.27
N ASP A 294 -32.63 8.26 -17.89
CA ASP A 294 -32.94 7.00 -18.57
C ASP A 294 -32.14 5.78 -18.09
N GLY A 295 -32.68 5.15 -17.03
CA GLY A 295 -33.18 3.77 -17.06
C GLY A 295 -32.21 2.59 -17.17
N GLU A 296 -30.96 2.77 -17.57
CA GLU A 296 -29.97 1.69 -17.65
C GLU A 296 -28.82 1.97 -16.68
N ALA A 297 -28.84 1.27 -15.55
CA ALA A 297 -27.73 1.26 -14.61
C ALA A 297 -26.46 0.83 -15.36
N SER A 298 -25.52 1.76 -15.56
CA SER A 298 -24.15 1.36 -15.86
C SER A 298 -23.64 0.64 -14.61
N GLN A 299 -23.63 -0.69 -14.65
CA GLN A 299 -23.03 -1.56 -13.66
C GLN A 299 -21.50 -1.44 -13.76
N SER A 300 -20.95 -0.24 -13.57
CA SER A 300 -19.51 -0.05 -13.52
C SER A 300 -19.00 -0.68 -12.22
N MET A 301 -18.36 -1.85 -12.36
CA MET A 301 -17.73 -2.55 -11.25
C MET A 301 -16.69 -1.62 -10.58
N PRO A 302 -16.53 -1.69 -9.25
CA PRO A 302 -15.46 -1.01 -8.53
C PRO A 302 -14.11 -1.22 -9.22
N ASP A 303 -13.37 -0.13 -9.42
CA ASP A 303 -12.26 -0.11 -10.37
C ASP A 303 -10.90 0.26 -9.75
N GLU A 304 -10.86 0.33 -8.42
CA GLU A 304 -9.70 0.65 -7.60
C GLU A 304 -9.23 -0.58 -6.80
N ALA A 305 -9.03 -0.49 -5.48
CA ALA A 305 -8.58 -1.61 -4.66
C ALA A 305 -9.63 -2.72 -4.58
N HIS A 306 -9.17 -3.96 -4.50
CA HIS A 306 -10.03 -5.12 -4.23
C HIS A 306 -10.35 -5.23 -2.75
N MET A 307 -9.39 -4.88 -1.90
CA MET A 307 -9.49 -5.02 -0.46
C MET A 307 -9.03 -3.73 0.23
N ILE A 308 -9.60 -3.46 1.39
CA ILE A 308 -9.12 -2.43 2.31
C ILE A 308 -9.03 -3.00 3.72
N TYR A 309 -8.03 -2.58 4.50
CA TYR A 309 -7.89 -2.97 5.90
C TYR A 309 -9.03 -2.42 6.76
N GLN A 310 -9.58 -3.21 7.69
CA GLN A 310 -10.52 -2.71 8.69
C GLN A 310 -9.82 -2.19 9.95
N PHE A 311 -9.15 -1.04 9.84
CA PHE A 311 -8.41 -0.40 10.95
C PHE A 311 -9.28 -0.04 12.16
N THR A 312 -10.60 0.07 11.98
CA THR A 312 -11.53 0.29 13.09
C THR A 312 -11.68 -0.96 13.98
N LEU A 313 -11.46 -2.17 13.45
CA LEU A 313 -11.70 -3.41 14.19
C LEU A 313 -10.73 -3.63 15.36
N PRO A 314 -9.38 -3.55 15.20
CA PRO A 314 -8.45 -3.76 16.31
C PRO A 314 -8.72 -2.89 17.56
N PRO A 315 -8.82 -1.55 17.45
CA PRO A 315 -9.02 -0.72 18.63
C PRO A 315 -10.41 -0.90 19.25
N LEU A 316 -11.45 -1.21 18.46
CA LEU A 316 -12.77 -1.58 19.00
C LEU A 316 -12.75 -2.91 19.75
N LEU A 317 -11.96 -3.90 19.31
CA LEU A 317 -11.79 -5.15 20.05
C LEU A 317 -11.13 -4.90 21.41
N VAL A 318 -10.07 -4.08 21.45
CA VAL A 318 -9.42 -3.72 22.73
C VAL A 318 -10.39 -2.97 23.64
N HIS A 319 -11.09 -1.96 23.12
CA HIS A 319 -12.13 -1.25 23.88
C HIS A 319 -13.18 -2.22 24.43
N THR A 320 -13.74 -3.10 23.59
CA THR A 320 -14.76 -4.09 23.99
C THR A 320 -14.26 -5.02 25.09
N LEU A 321 -13.03 -5.53 24.96
CA LEU A 321 -12.44 -6.45 25.94
C LEU A 321 -12.13 -5.76 27.28
N THR A 322 -11.76 -4.48 27.25
CA THR A 322 -11.38 -3.71 28.45
C THR A 322 -12.57 -3.06 29.15
N SER A 323 -13.60 -2.64 28.41
CA SER A 323 -14.85 -2.09 28.96
C SER A 323 -15.82 -3.18 29.42
N GLY A 324 -15.73 -4.37 28.83
CA GLY A 324 -16.72 -5.44 29.02
C GLY A 324 -18.04 -5.18 28.30
N ASP A 325 -18.09 -4.19 27.39
CA ASP A 325 -19.28 -3.82 26.62
C ASP A 325 -19.01 -3.92 25.10
N ALA A 326 -19.81 -4.73 24.42
CA ALA A 326 -19.72 -4.95 22.97
C ALA A 326 -20.69 -4.08 22.16
N THR A 327 -21.41 -3.14 22.80
CA THR A 327 -22.44 -2.32 22.15
C THR A 327 -21.86 -1.54 20.96
N THR A 328 -20.78 -0.79 21.16
CA THR A 328 -20.13 -0.02 20.08
C THR A 328 -19.63 -0.92 18.95
N LEU A 329 -18.99 -2.05 19.27
CA LEU A 329 -18.52 -3.01 18.27
C LEU A 329 -19.70 -3.57 17.44
N ALA A 330 -20.80 -3.93 18.10
CA ALA A 330 -21.99 -4.46 17.44
C ALA A 330 -22.71 -3.40 16.60
N ASP A 331 -22.80 -2.16 17.08
CA ASP A 331 -23.37 -1.03 16.33
C ASP A 331 -22.52 -0.72 15.08
N TRP A 332 -21.21 -0.63 15.24
CA TRP A 332 -20.27 -0.42 14.13
C TRP A 332 -20.38 -1.56 13.10
N ALA A 333 -20.34 -2.82 13.53
CA ALA A 333 -20.45 -3.97 12.61
C ALA A 333 -21.78 -3.98 11.86
N ARG A 334 -22.89 -3.59 12.50
CA ARG A 334 -24.20 -3.42 11.83
C ARG A 334 -24.25 -2.24 10.86
N SER A 335 -23.41 -1.22 11.07
CA SER A 335 -23.34 -0.05 10.20
C SER A 335 -22.57 -0.29 8.90
N LEU A 336 -21.77 -1.36 8.83
CA LEU A 336 -20.96 -1.65 7.66
C LEU A 336 -21.84 -1.93 6.43
N PRO A 337 -21.63 -1.20 5.31
CA PRO A 337 -22.44 -1.39 4.12
C PRO A 337 -22.13 -2.72 3.44
N ALA A 338 -23.14 -3.26 2.75
CA ALA A 338 -22.91 -4.36 1.82
C ALA A 338 -22.01 -3.88 0.67
N LEU A 339 -20.87 -4.54 0.50
CA LEU A 339 -19.94 -4.19 -0.56
C LEU A 339 -20.39 -4.78 -1.91
N PRO A 340 -20.15 -4.08 -3.03
CA PRO A 340 -20.39 -4.62 -4.36
C PRO A 340 -19.46 -5.80 -4.67
N PRO A 341 -19.79 -6.64 -5.68
CA PRO A 341 -18.90 -7.69 -6.14
C PRO A 341 -17.52 -7.15 -6.51
N GLY A 342 -16.47 -7.89 -6.16
CA GLY A 342 -15.08 -7.47 -6.41
C GLY A 342 -14.48 -6.53 -5.35
N CYS A 343 -15.19 -6.29 -4.23
CA CYS A 343 -14.68 -5.60 -3.05
C CYS A 343 -14.87 -6.45 -1.79
N THR A 344 -13.90 -6.43 -0.88
CA THR A 344 -14.04 -7.01 0.47
C THR A 344 -13.23 -6.27 1.51
N TYR A 345 -13.64 -6.39 2.77
CA TYR A 345 -12.83 -5.92 3.90
C TYR A 345 -11.75 -6.95 4.24
N PHE A 346 -10.55 -6.47 4.57
CA PHE A 346 -9.48 -7.26 5.18
C PHE A 346 -9.56 -7.07 6.70
N ASN A 347 -10.20 -8.03 7.37
CA ASN A 347 -10.36 -8.00 8.82
C ASN A 347 -9.10 -8.55 9.51
N PHE A 348 -8.64 -7.84 10.54
CA PHE A 348 -7.47 -8.22 11.32
C PHE A 348 -7.63 -7.76 12.77
N THR A 349 -6.87 -8.35 13.68
CA THR A 349 -6.97 -8.06 15.13
C THR A 349 -5.81 -7.22 15.66
N ALA A 350 -4.67 -7.23 14.98
CA ALA A 350 -3.50 -6.40 15.25
C ALA A 350 -2.58 -6.39 14.01
N SER A 351 -1.80 -5.33 13.80
CA SER A 351 -0.78 -5.26 12.74
C SER A 351 0.62 -5.09 13.33
N HIS A 352 1.64 -5.10 12.45
CA HIS A 352 3.02 -4.80 12.81
C HIS A 352 3.22 -3.38 13.34
N ASP A 353 2.37 -2.43 12.92
CA ASP A 353 2.33 -1.05 13.43
C ASP A 353 1.62 -0.92 14.80
N GLY A 354 1.10 -2.02 15.34
CA GLY A 354 0.31 -2.02 16.57
C GLY A 354 -1.16 -1.67 16.34
N ILE A 355 -1.75 -0.91 17.26
CA ILE A 355 -3.18 -0.56 17.26
C ILE A 355 -3.31 0.96 17.20
N GLY A 356 -3.69 1.47 16.03
CA GLY A 356 -4.00 2.89 15.85
C GLY A 356 -5.41 3.22 16.36
N VAL A 357 -5.56 4.33 17.08
CA VAL A 357 -6.86 4.76 17.63
C VAL A 357 -7.61 5.77 16.76
N ARG A 358 -6.98 6.32 15.72
CA ARG A 358 -7.61 7.32 14.83
C ARG A 358 -8.86 6.80 14.14
N ALA A 359 -8.89 5.51 13.82
CA ALA A 359 -10.06 4.86 13.22
C ALA A 359 -11.29 4.81 14.14
N LEU A 360 -11.16 5.21 15.42
CA LEU A 360 -12.26 5.37 16.40
C LEU A 360 -12.83 6.79 16.45
N GLU A 361 -12.23 7.76 15.76
CA GLU A 361 -12.71 9.14 15.72
C GLU A 361 -14.17 9.18 15.25
N GLY A 362 -15.06 9.73 16.07
CA GLY A 362 -16.50 9.80 15.81
C GLY A 362 -17.31 8.53 16.13
N LEU A 363 -16.65 7.42 16.54
CA LEU A 363 -17.33 6.19 16.97
C LEU A 363 -17.44 6.06 18.48
N LEU A 364 -16.41 6.50 19.21
CA LEU A 364 -16.43 6.53 20.68
C LEU A 364 -16.56 7.96 21.20
N PRO A 365 -17.25 8.15 22.35
CA PRO A 365 -17.16 9.39 23.11
C PRO A 365 -15.71 9.70 23.51
N ALA A 366 -15.34 10.98 23.55
CA ALA A 366 -13.97 11.41 23.84
C ALA A 366 -13.41 10.85 25.17
N HIS A 367 -14.24 10.79 26.22
CA HIS A 367 -13.83 10.25 27.51
C HIS A 367 -13.51 8.75 27.47
N GLU A 368 -14.19 7.95 26.64
CA GLU A 368 -13.89 6.52 26.47
C GLU A 368 -12.60 6.32 25.68
N LEU A 369 -12.34 7.19 24.70
CA LEU A 369 -11.08 7.20 23.96
C LEU A 369 -9.89 7.55 24.88
N GLU A 370 -10.05 8.52 25.79
CA GLU A 370 -9.03 8.86 26.79
C GLU A 370 -8.74 7.67 27.73
N ILE A 371 -9.78 6.98 28.23
CA ILE A 371 -9.60 5.78 29.06
C ILE A 371 -8.86 4.68 28.29
N LEU A 372 -9.22 4.46 27.02
CA LEU A 372 -8.54 3.49 26.17
C LEU A 372 -7.05 3.85 26.00
N LEU A 373 -6.74 5.12 25.75
CA LEU A 373 -5.36 5.61 25.63
C LEU A 373 -4.56 5.43 26.92
N GLU A 374 -5.13 5.77 28.07
CA GLU A 374 -4.49 5.55 29.38
C GLU A 374 -4.21 4.07 29.64
N LEU A 375 -5.15 3.19 29.30
CA LEU A 375 -4.98 1.75 29.41
C LEU A 375 -3.87 1.24 28.49
N MET A 376 -3.85 1.68 27.24
CA MET A 376 -2.81 1.31 26.27
C MET A 376 -1.42 1.74 26.75
N HIS A 377 -1.28 2.96 27.31
CA HIS A 377 -0.01 3.42 27.90
C HIS A 377 0.42 2.69 29.16
N ARG A 378 -0.52 2.08 29.89
CA ARG A 378 -0.22 1.36 31.13
C ARG A 378 0.21 -0.08 30.88
N PHE A 379 -0.35 -0.72 29.86
CA PHE A 379 -0.18 -2.15 29.58
C PHE A 379 0.73 -2.46 28.38
N GLY A 380 0.91 -1.52 27.45
CA GLY A 380 1.87 -1.57 26.34
C GLY A 380 2.89 -0.45 26.46
#